data_AF-A0A3B0G7B8-F1
#
_entry.id   AF-A0A3B0G7B8-F1
#
_cell.length_a   1.000
_cell.length_b   1.000
_cell.length_c   1.000
_cell.angle_alpha   90.00
_cell.angle_beta   90.00
_cell.angle_gamma   90.00
#
_symmetry.space_group_name_H-M   'P 1'
#
loop_
_entity.id
_entity.type
_entity.pdbx_description
1 polymer ?
#
loop_
_entity_poly.entity_id
_entity_poly.type
_entity_poly.pdbx_seq_one_letter_code
_entity_poly.pdbx_strand_id
1 'polypeptide(L)'
;MTSETVAADGVENFLDFKLYGGRFELDGFPLDAMGELANYQRLLFEVAKDLWRLKNPSKKALPHHFEDHFRLGLTVVLNGSARPVAVRPRELGLQGQPDLLTESKEFINAAFEKIVQDFELPAGLSPGTISAFKAIARDLDATESYQFRYDTDAVVTYNPRLRRRLLEQLDDTLPKTKGVLVGNIKSLDPFDQTFVLRTWAGDEIPGEYSDVSRFEDLHEAMNLPTDARWVRLWCEYAVKHGKRKSRVVRIHDVENFESFDVQKGPLSVDLAELASLNAGWLDGDGEIIELPPIEFARDLMGALQAERLPQPAVFPTEEGGVQMEWLSQQRHMAITVEPDLAIEAFALDASAERRELANPVGIAAVSDFVRRHLND
;
A
#
# COMPACT_ATOMS: atom_id res chain seq x y z
N MET A 1 -31.08 -18.84 44.32
CA MET A 1 -29.66 -18.59 44.61
C MET A 1 -29.39 -17.14 44.33
N THR A 2 -29.02 -16.42 45.38
CA THR A 2 -28.77 -14.97 45.40
C THR A 2 -27.56 -14.65 44.54
N SER A 3 -27.79 -13.89 43.46
CA SER A 3 -26.72 -13.18 42.76
C SER A 3 -26.31 -12.02 43.66
N GLU A 4 -25.27 -12.24 44.46
CA GLU A 4 -24.61 -11.16 45.19
C GLU A 4 -23.91 -10.26 44.18
N THR A 5 -24.54 -9.13 43.91
CA THR A 5 -23.88 -7.93 43.40
C THR A 5 -22.88 -7.50 44.47
N VAL A 6 -21.68 -8.07 44.45
CA VAL A 6 -20.53 -7.44 45.11
C VAL A 6 -20.17 -6.25 44.23
N ALA A 7 -20.81 -5.11 44.50
CA ALA A 7 -20.25 -3.84 44.12
C ALA A 7 -18.84 -3.80 44.73
N ALA A 8 -17.82 -3.79 43.86
CA ALA A 8 -16.46 -3.46 44.28
C ALA A 8 -16.46 -1.97 44.65
N ASP A 9 -16.96 -1.66 45.85
CA ASP A 9 -16.90 -0.33 46.44
C ASP A 9 -15.43 0.14 46.44
N GLY A 10 -15.16 1.18 45.67
CA GLY A 10 -13.88 1.90 45.70
C GLY A 10 -12.87 1.62 44.58
N VAL A 11 -13.22 0.84 43.55
CA VAL A 11 -12.35 0.71 42.36
C VAL A 11 -12.83 1.63 41.25
N GLU A 12 -12.19 2.79 41.11
CA GLU A 12 -12.45 3.73 40.02
C GLU A 12 -12.05 3.09 38.68
N ASN A 13 -13.02 2.86 37.80
CA ASN A 13 -12.74 2.38 36.45
C ASN A 13 -12.05 3.49 35.67
N PHE A 14 -10.82 3.24 35.22
CA PHE A 14 -10.11 4.22 34.42
C PHE A 14 -10.71 4.34 33.01
N LEU A 15 -11.18 3.21 32.45
CA LEU A 15 -11.78 3.15 31.13
C LEU A 15 -13.19 3.74 31.17
N ASP A 16 -13.49 4.60 30.20
CA ASP A 16 -14.79 5.22 30.00
C ASP A 16 -15.45 4.79 28.70
N PHE A 17 -15.06 3.63 28.18
CA PHE A 17 -15.72 2.99 27.06
C PHE A 17 -16.29 1.62 27.43
N LYS A 18 -17.26 1.17 26.64
CA LYS A 18 -17.69 -0.23 26.57
C LYS A 18 -17.68 -0.72 25.13
N LEU A 19 -17.57 -2.03 24.96
CA LEU A 19 -17.81 -2.69 23.68
C LEU A 19 -19.27 -3.16 23.63
N TYR A 20 -19.94 -2.91 22.51
CA TYR A 20 -21.39 -3.07 22.37
C TYR A 20 -21.76 -3.74 21.05
N GLY A 21 -22.84 -4.53 21.06
CA GLY A 21 -23.36 -5.23 19.88
C GLY A 21 -22.66 -6.55 19.56
N GLY A 22 -23.25 -7.35 18.67
CA GLY A 22 -22.69 -8.61 18.20
C GLY A 22 -22.32 -9.56 19.34
N ARG A 23 -21.06 -10.00 19.37
CA ARG A 23 -20.56 -10.94 20.39
C ARG A 23 -20.51 -10.35 21.80
N PHE A 24 -20.58 -9.03 21.94
CA PHE A 24 -20.59 -8.36 23.25
C PHE A 24 -21.95 -8.37 23.92
N GLU A 25 -23.01 -8.85 23.26
CA GLU A 25 -24.35 -9.06 23.86
C GLU A 25 -24.47 -10.43 24.55
N LEU A 26 -23.44 -11.28 24.45
CA LEU A 26 -23.38 -12.58 25.12
C LEU A 26 -22.80 -12.46 26.54
N ASP A 27 -22.96 -13.51 27.34
CA ASP A 27 -22.39 -13.57 28.69
C ASP A 27 -20.84 -13.60 28.64
N GLY A 28 -20.22 -12.63 29.33
CA GLY A 28 -18.77 -12.53 29.49
C GLY A 28 -18.05 -11.68 28.44
N PHE A 29 -16.73 -11.51 28.60
CA PHE A 29 -15.89 -10.81 27.61
C PHE A 29 -15.36 -11.82 26.58
N PRO A 30 -15.59 -11.61 25.29
CA PRO A 30 -15.05 -12.47 24.23
C PRO A 30 -13.51 -12.46 24.24
N LEU A 31 -12.89 -13.64 24.35
CA LEU A 31 -11.43 -13.75 24.44
C LEU A 31 -10.72 -13.27 23.17
N ASP A 32 -11.34 -13.47 22.02
CA ASP A 32 -10.91 -13.00 20.72
C ASP A 32 -11.00 -11.47 20.58
N ALA A 33 -11.81 -10.79 21.41
CA ALA A 33 -11.88 -9.33 21.47
C ALA A 33 -10.84 -8.71 22.42
N MET A 34 -10.00 -9.51 23.11
CA MET A 34 -8.95 -8.97 24.00
C MET A 34 -7.92 -8.09 23.24
N GLY A 35 -7.77 -8.33 21.93
CA GLY A 35 -6.93 -7.50 21.06
C GLY A 35 -7.35 -6.04 21.03
N GLU A 36 -8.66 -5.75 21.14
CA GLU A 36 -9.20 -4.39 21.16
C GLU A 36 -8.76 -3.64 22.44
N LEU A 37 -8.72 -4.31 23.59
CA LEU A 37 -8.18 -3.73 24.84
C LEU A 37 -6.68 -3.43 24.74
N ALA A 38 -5.92 -4.34 24.12
CA ALA A 38 -4.49 -4.13 23.88
C ALA A 38 -4.23 -2.96 22.92
N ASN A 39 -5.06 -2.82 21.87
CA ASN A 39 -5.01 -1.70 20.94
C ASN A 39 -5.30 -0.37 21.65
N TYR A 40 -6.28 -0.33 22.56
CA TYR A 40 -6.56 0.87 23.36
C TYR A 40 -5.39 1.24 24.29
N GLN A 41 -4.79 0.28 25.00
CA GLN A 41 -3.60 0.57 25.83
C GLN A 41 -2.45 1.13 25.00
N ARG A 42 -2.24 0.60 23.79
CA ARG A 42 -1.24 1.13 22.85
C ARG A 42 -1.57 2.56 22.40
N LEU A 43 -2.84 2.85 22.12
CA LEU A 43 -3.28 4.20 21.75
C LEU A 43 -3.02 5.20 22.89
N LEU A 44 -3.38 4.82 24.12
CA LEU A 44 -3.11 5.60 25.32
C LEU A 44 -1.62 5.93 25.47
N PHE A 45 -0.77 4.94 25.24
CA PHE A 45 0.69 5.10 25.29
C PHE A 45 1.23 6.03 24.20
N GLU A 46 0.81 5.88 22.94
CA GLU A 46 1.29 6.75 21.86
C GLU A 46 0.82 8.20 22.02
N VAL A 47 -0.44 8.43 22.42
CA VAL A 47 -0.95 9.77 22.75
C VAL A 47 -0.15 10.40 23.89
N ALA A 48 0.16 9.63 24.94
CA ALA A 48 0.96 10.13 26.05
C ALA A 48 2.37 10.58 25.62
N LYS A 49 3.00 9.88 24.66
CA LYS A 49 4.31 10.30 24.12
C LYS A 49 4.21 11.64 23.42
N ASP A 50 3.16 11.86 22.63
CA ASP A 50 2.97 13.10 21.89
C ASP A 50 2.71 14.27 22.85
N LEU A 51 1.80 14.09 23.82
CA LEU A 51 1.53 15.08 24.86
C LEU A 51 2.78 15.39 25.71
N TRP A 52 3.56 14.37 26.08
CA TRP A 52 4.80 14.56 26.82
C TRP A 52 5.82 15.38 26.01
N ARG A 53 6.02 15.05 24.73
CA ARG A 53 6.96 15.78 23.85
C ARG A 53 6.52 17.22 23.63
N LEU A 54 5.21 17.46 23.47
CA LEU A 54 4.66 18.80 23.35
C LEU A 54 4.97 19.65 24.60
N LYS A 55 4.83 19.07 25.80
CA LYS A 55 5.15 19.74 27.07
C LYS A 55 6.66 19.85 27.35
N ASN A 56 7.49 19.04 26.69
CA ASN A 56 8.93 18.96 26.94
C ASN A 56 9.76 19.10 25.64
N PRO A 57 9.63 20.23 24.90
CA PRO A 57 10.24 20.39 23.58
C PRO A 57 11.78 20.35 23.61
N SER A 58 12.41 20.67 24.75
CA SER A 58 13.86 20.65 24.93
C SER A 58 14.42 19.25 25.23
N LYS A 59 13.57 18.25 25.51
CA LYS A 59 13.99 16.89 25.87
C LYS A 59 13.89 15.96 24.67
N LYS A 60 15.01 15.32 24.31
CA LYS A 60 15.09 14.43 23.14
C LYS A 60 14.59 13.00 23.40
N ALA A 61 14.59 12.55 24.65
CA ALA A 61 14.26 11.17 25.04
C ALA A 61 13.15 11.16 26.09
N LEU A 62 12.27 10.15 26.02
CA LEU A 62 11.24 9.90 27.03
C LEU A 62 11.90 9.52 28.38
N PRO A 63 11.20 9.72 29.51
CA PRO A 63 11.65 9.24 30.82
C PRO A 63 11.94 7.74 30.82
N HIS A 64 12.84 7.31 31.71
CA HIS A 64 13.03 5.88 31.96
C HIS A 64 11.71 5.25 32.40
N HIS A 65 11.45 4.02 31.93
CA HIS A 65 10.22 3.28 32.27
C HIS A 65 8.93 4.02 31.91
N PHE A 66 8.96 4.94 30.94
CA PHE A 66 7.80 5.77 30.59
C PHE A 66 6.55 4.92 30.33
N GLU A 67 6.69 3.83 29.57
CA GLU A 67 5.60 2.90 29.23
C GLU A 67 4.97 2.21 30.44
N ASP A 68 5.76 1.95 31.49
CA ASP A 68 5.29 1.25 32.69
C ASP A 68 4.21 2.07 33.40
N HIS A 69 4.23 3.40 33.26
CA HIS A 69 3.23 4.32 33.82
C HIS A 69 1.88 4.35 33.09
N PHE A 70 1.76 3.70 31.93
CA PHE A 70 0.54 3.67 31.12
C PHE A 70 -0.08 2.26 31.03
N ARG A 71 0.46 1.29 31.78
CA ARG A 71 -0.10 -0.06 31.85
C ARG A 71 -1.41 -0.04 32.63
N LEU A 72 -2.44 -0.65 32.07
CA LEU A 72 -3.73 -0.84 32.73
C LEU A 72 -3.90 -2.32 33.07
N GLY A 73 -4.42 -2.60 34.26
CA GLY A 73 -4.79 -3.96 34.65
C GLY A 73 -6.28 -4.17 34.50
N LEU A 74 -6.71 -5.12 33.65
CA LEU A 74 -8.11 -5.56 33.61
C LEU A 74 -8.43 -6.31 34.89
N THR A 75 -9.43 -5.87 35.65
CA THR A 75 -9.76 -6.42 36.97
C THR A 75 -11.07 -7.18 37.00
N VAL A 76 -12.09 -6.65 36.33
CA VAL A 76 -13.40 -7.29 36.21
C VAL A 76 -14.01 -6.93 34.86
N VAL A 77 -14.89 -7.80 34.36
CA VAL A 77 -15.78 -7.51 33.25
C VAL A 77 -17.20 -7.58 33.80
N LEU A 78 -17.95 -6.49 33.65
CA LEU A 78 -19.33 -6.42 34.15
C LEU A 78 -20.34 -6.94 33.12
N ASN A 79 -21.49 -7.40 33.60
CA ASN A 79 -22.62 -7.83 32.77
C ASN A 79 -23.30 -6.62 32.09
N GLY A 80 -23.84 -6.84 30.88
CA GLY A 80 -24.57 -5.83 30.11
C GLY A 80 -23.65 -5.07 29.15
N SER A 81 -23.36 -5.70 28.01
CA SER A 81 -22.31 -5.29 27.07
C SER A 81 -20.93 -5.35 27.71
N ALA A 82 -19.93 -5.83 26.98
CA ALA A 82 -18.61 -6.10 27.55
C ALA A 82 -17.93 -4.81 28.06
N ARG A 83 -18.11 -4.54 29.36
CA ARG A 83 -17.60 -3.37 30.08
C ARG A 83 -16.29 -3.74 30.78
N PRO A 84 -15.13 -3.48 30.16
CA PRO A 84 -13.86 -3.72 30.82
C PRO A 84 -13.69 -2.71 31.96
N VAL A 85 -13.40 -3.22 33.16
CA VAL A 85 -12.96 -2.39 34.27
C VAL A 85 -11.45 -2.51 34.39
N ALA A 86 -10.74 -1.46 34.00
CA ALA A 86 -9.29 -1.42 34.13
C ALA A 86 -8.85 -0.39 35.17
N VAL A 87 -7.86 -0.78 35.96
CA VAL A 87 -7.31 0.03 37.05
C VAL A 87 -5.87 0.42 36.76
N ARG A 88 -5.49 1.57 37.29
CA ARG A 88 -4.08 2.00 37.32
C ARG A 88 -3.34 1.18 38.38
N PRO A 89 -2.14 0.65 38.09
CA PRO A 89 -1.24 0.16 39.13
C PRO A 89 -0.93 1.31 40.11
N ARG A 90 -1.14 1.10 41.41
CA ARG A 90 -1.17 2.14 42.47
C ARG A 90 0.13 2.96 42.69
N GLU A 91 1.23 2.69 41.97
CA GLU A 91 2.56 3.24 42.30
C GLU A 91 3.33 3.90 41.14
N LEU A 92 2.72 4.06 39.97
CA LEU A 92 3.42 4.46 38.75
C LEU A 92 3.04 5.88 38.28
N GLY A 93 3.12 6.87 39.17
CA GLY A 93 3.07 8.28 38.80
C GLY A 93 4.42 8.78 38.27
N LEU A 94 4.46 9.44 37.11
CA LEU A 94 5.65 10.15 36.66
C LEU A 94 5.96 11.30 37.63
N GLN A 95 7.12 11.27 38.29
CA GLN A 95 7.54 12.34 39.20
C GLN A 95 7.53 13.70 38.48
N GLY A 96 6.76 14.65 39.02
CA GLY A 96 6.70 16.04 38.52
C GLY A 96 5.74 16.29 37.34
N GLN A 97 4.97 15.30 36.89
CA GLN A 97 3.90 15.51 35.91
C GLN A 97 2.58 14.96 36.46
N PRO A 98 1.73 15.79 37.08
CA PRO A 98 0.41 15.35 37.50
C PRO A 98 -0.42 14.95 36.27
N ASP A 99 -0.75 13.67 36.24
CA ASP A 99 -1.84 13.03 35.51
C ASP A 99 -1.86 13.02 33.97
N LEU A 100 -0.68 12.86 33.35
CA LEU A 100 -0.55 12.64 31.90
C LEU A 100 -1.40 11.45 31.39
N LEU A 101 -1.67 10.46 32.24
CA LEU A 101 -2.53 9.32 31.94
C LEU A 101 -4.00 9.75 31.73
N THR A 102 -4.57 10.53 32.65
CA THR A 102 -5.91 11.10 32.48
C THR A 102 -5.98 12.03 31.28
N GLU A 103 -4.98 12.91 31.09
CA GLU A 103 -4.95 13.81 29.94
C GLU A 103 -4.95 13.03 28.61
N SER A 104 -4.22 11.91 28.55
CA SER A 104 -4.21 11.05 27.36
C SER A 104 -5.58 10.43 27.09
N LYS A 105 -6.29 10.01 28.15
CA LYS A 105 -7.68 9.51 28.03
C LYS A 105 -8.63 10.60 27.53
N GLU A 106 -8.57 11.78 28.13
CA GLU A 106 -9.40 12.93 27.73
C GLU A 106 -9.14 13.34 26.28
N PHE A 107 -7.87 13.34 25.86
CA PHE A 107 -7.50 13.58 24.47
C PHE A 107 -8.09 12.52 23.53
N ILE A 108 -8.03 11.23 23.90
CA ILE A 108 -8.60 10.14 23.09
C ILE A 108 -10.11 10.31 22.94
N ASN A 109 -10.82 10.66 24.01
CA ASN A 109 -12.26 10.91 23.94
C ASN A 109 -12.60 12.07 23.02
N ALA A 110 -11.90 13.21 23.16
CA ALA A 110 -12.09 14.37 22.30
C ALA A 110 -11.75 14.05 20.83
N ALA A 111 -10.71 13.22 20.61
CA ALA A 111 -10.34 12.77 19.28
C ALA A 111 -11.43 11.89 18.67
N PHE A 112 -12.00 10.92 19.39
CA PHE A 112 -13.10 10.10 18.87
C PHE A 112 -14.38 10.89 18.65
N GLU A 113 -14.67 11.89 19.49
CA GLU A 113 -15.76 12.82 19.25
C GLU A 113 -15.58 13.55 17.91
N LYS A 114 -14.37 14.08 17.66
CA LYS A 114 -14.03 14.71 16.39
C LYS A 114 -14.06 13.74 15.20
N ILE A 115 -13.56 12.51 15.35
CA ILE A 115 -13.60 11.48 14.29
C ILE A 115 -15.04 11.15 13.92
N VAL A 116 -15.94 11.04 14.90
CA VAL A 116 -17.35 10.72 14.64
C VAL A 116 -18.08 11.89 13.96
N GLN A 117 -17.74 13.13 14.31
CA GLN A 117 -18.37 14.34 13.75
C GLN A 117 -17.81 14.70 12.37
N ASP A 118 -16.48 14.73 12.24
CA ASP A 118 -15.77 15.34 11.12
C ASP A 118 -14.97 14.33 10.28
N PHE A 119 -14.87 13.07 10.72
CA PHE A 119 -14.02 12.03 10.11
C PHE A 119 -12.52 12.36 10.12
N GLU A 120 -12.10 13.26 11.02
CA GLU A 120 -10.74 13.77 11.09
C GLU A 120 -10.02 13.35 12.38
N LEU A 121 -8.72 13.06 12.25
CA LEU A 121 -7.82 13.04 13.41
C LEU A 121 -7.42 14.46 13.83
N PRO A 122 -7.16 14.68 15.13
CA PRO A 122 -6.47 15.89 15.58
C PRO A 122 -5.17 16.15 14.80
N ALA A 123 -4.86 17.43 14.56
CA ALA A 123 -3.63 17.82 13.88
C ALA A 123 -2.38 17.60 14.76
N GLY A 124 -1.21 17.46 14.13
CA GLY A 124 0.08 17.39 14.84
C GLY A 124 0.40 16.03 15.50
N LEU A 125 -0.41 15.00 15.25
CA LEU A 125 -0.15 13.65 15.75
C LEU A 125 1.08 13.02 15.12
N SER A 126 1.85 12.27 15.91
CA SER A 126 2.97 11.51 15.38
C SER A 126 2.50 10.30 14.56
N PRO A 127 3.35 9.74 13.67
CA PRO A 127 3.01 8.53 12.92
C PRO A 127 2.65 7.33 13.79
N GLY A 128 3.24 7.23 15.00
CA GLY A 128 2.93 6.19 15.98
C GLY A 128 1.49 6.30 16.47
N THR A 129 1.08 7.52 16.84
CA THR A 129 -0.29 7.81 17.32
C THR A 129 -1.33 7.61 16.22
N ILE A 130 -1.07 8.10 15.00
CA ILE A 130 -1.96 7.84 13.84
C ILE A 130 -2.12 6.33 13.63
N SER A 131 -1.03 5.57 13.65
CA SER A 131 -1.08 4.12 13.50
C SER A 131 -1.88 3.43 14.61
N ALA A 132 -1.85 3.95 15.84
CA ALA A 132 -2.62 3.41 16.96
C ALA A 132 -4.12 3.71 16.80
N PHE A 133 -4.49 4.91 16.34
CA PHE A 133 -5.89 5.23 15.98
C PHE A 133 -6.42 4.31 14.87
N LYS A 134 -5.62 4.05 13.81
CA LYS A 134 -5.99 3.12 12.72
C LYS A 134 -6.20 1.66 13.20
N ALA A 135 -5.75 1.30 14.41
CA ALA A 135 -5.88 -0.03 14.97
C ALA A 135 -7.17 -0.27 15.78
N ILE A 136 -7.81 0.78 16.26
CA ILE A 136 -9.07 0.67 17.01
C ILE A 136 -10.20 0.24 16.07
N ALA A 137 -11.07 -0.65 16.56
CA ALA A 137 -12.22 -1.20 15.83
C ALA A 137 -11.83 -1.98 14.56
N ARG A 138 -10.60 -2.53 14.51
CA ARG A 138 -10.12 -3.31 13.37
C ARG A 138 -10.75 -4.69 13.35
N ASP A 139 -10.88 -5.30 14.53
CA ASP A 139 -11.30 -6.69 14.68
C ASP A 139 -12.79 -6.79 15.07
N LEU A 140 -13.53 -5.68 14.91
CA LEU A 140 -14.95 -5.59 15.19
C LEU A 140 -15.78 -5.91 13.94
N ASP A 141 -16.88 -6.63 14.15
CA ASP A 141 -17.85 -6.91 13.09
C ASP A 141 -18.78 -5.71 12.85
N ALA A 142 -19.52 -5.75 11.73
CA ALA A 142 -20.38 -4.64 11.31
C ALA A 142 -21.49 -4.26 12.32
N THR A 143 -21.84 -5.16 13.24
CA THR A 143 -22.82 -4.94 14.31
C THR A 143 -22.20 -4.53 15.64
N GLU A 144 -20.87 -4.44 15.70
CA GLU A 144 -20.09 -4.16 16.92
C GLU A 144 -19.56 -2.72 16.93
N SER A 145 -19.35 -2.18 18.13
CA SER A 145 -18.89 -0.81 18.30
C SER A 145 -18.19 -0.57 19.63
N TYR A 146 -17.34 0.45 19.65
CA TYR A 146 -16.96 1.15 20.87
C TYR A 146 -18.02 2.20 21.19
N GLN A 147 -18.40 2.29 22.47
CA GLN A 147 -19.15 3.41 23.02
C GLN A 147 -18.29 4.10 24.08
N PHE A 148 -17.68 5.22 23.72
CA PHE A 148 -16.95 6.09 24.64
C PHE A 148 -17.92 6.98 25.40
N ARG A 149 -17.56 7.37 26.62
CA ARG A 149 -18.36 8.21 27.53
C ARG A 149 -19.76 7.63 27.79
N TYR A 150 -19.87 6.31 27.83
CA TYR A 150 -21.16 5.60 27.81
C TYR A 150 -22.03 5.82 29.06
N ASP A 151 -21.45 6.24 30.19
CA ASP A 151 -22.17 6.60 31.42
C ASP A 151 -22.58 8.10 31.44
N THR A 152 -22.51 8.79 30.31
CA THR A 152 -22.86 10.22 30.17
C THR A 152 -23.90 10.42 29.06
N ASP A 153 -24.57 11.58 29.02
CA ASP A 153 -25.52 11.93 27.95
C ASP A 153 -24.85 12.19 26.59
N ALA A 154 -23.51 12.19 26.52
CA ALA A 154 -22.71 12.48 25.33
C ALA A 154 -21.95 11.23 24.85
N VAL A 155 -22.65 10.10 24.71
CA VAL A 155 -22.07 8.84 24.23
C VAL A 155 -21.54 8.99 22.81
N VAL A 156 -20.27 8.67 22.60
CA VAL A 156 -19.63 8.67 21.29
C VAL A 156 -19.50 7.24 20.80
N THR A 157 -20.23 6.89 19.74
CA THR A 157 -20.22 5.54 19.17
C THR A 157 -19.30 5.48 17.96
N TYR A 158 -18.27 4.63 18.02
CA TYR A 158 -17.32 4.40 16.94
C TYR A 158 -17.35 2.93 16.49
N ASN A 159 -17.46 2.69 15.19
CA ASN A 159 -17.70 1.36 14.62
C ASN A 159 -16.89 1.14 13.34
N PRO A 160 -16.85 -0.08 12.76
CA PRO A 160 -16.08 -0.37 11.55
C PRO A 160 -16.43 0.51 10.34
N ARG A 161 -17.68 0.95 10.21
CA ARG A 161 -18.10 1.85 9.12
C ARG A 161 -17.42 3.22 9.24
N LEU A 162 -17.43 3.80 10.44
CA LEU A 162 -16.78 5.08 10.72
C LEU A 162 -15.25 4.97 10.61
N ARG A 163 -14.69 3.84 11.06
CA ARG A 163 -13.27 3.52 10.88
C ARG A 163 -12.87 3.51 9.42
N ARG A 164 -13.62 2.81 8.56
CA ARG A 164 -13.34 2.76 7.12
C ARG A 164 -13.31 4.17 6.53
N ARG A 165 -14.29 5.01 6.86
CA ARG A 165 -14.35 6.40 6.40
C ARG A 165 -13.18 7.27 6.89
N LEU A 166 -12.76 7.10 8.14
CA LEU A 166 -11.55 7.74 8.65
C LEU A 166 -10.31 7.30 7.87
N LEU A 167 -10.18 6.01 7.54
CA LEU A 167 -9.04 5.51 6.78
C LEU A 167 -9.01 6.08 5.36
N GLU A 168 -10.16 6.12 4.69
CA GLU A 168 -10.33 6.72 3.36
C GLU A 168 -9.83 8.18 3.38
N GLN A 169 -10.30 8.98 4.33
CA GLN A 169 -9.88 10.38 4.45
C GLN A 169 -8.39 10.54 4.78
N LEU A 170 -7.82 9.69 5.64
CA LEU A 170 -6.39 9.72 5.93
C LEU A 170 -5.56 9.35 4.71
N ASP A 171 -6.06 8.46 3.86
CA ASP A 171 -5.37 8.09 2.62
C ASP A 171 -5.52 9.19 1.56
N ASP A 172 -6.64 9.92 1.51
CA ASP A 172 -6.82 11.10 0.66
C ASP A 172 -5.85 12.26 0.97
N THR A 173 -5.36 12.35 2.21
CA THR A 173 -4.36 13.37 2.59
C THR A 173 -2.94 13.05 2.13
N LEU A 174 -2.70 11.86 1.56
CA LEU A 174 -1.39 11.50 1.05
C LEU A 174 -1.04 12.34 -0.19
N PRO A 175 0.26 12.61 -0.43
CA PRO A 175 0.68 13.25 -1.66
C PRO A 175 0.19 12.45 -2.87
N LYS A 176 -0.57 13.13 -3.73
CA LYS A 176 -1.03 12.60 -5.01
C LYS A 176 -0.01 12.94 -6.09
N THR A 177 0.20 12.00 -7.00
CA THR A 177 1.13 12.13 -8.12
C THR A 177 0.50 11.50 -9.35
N LYS A 178 0.79 12.07 -10.52
CA LYS A 178 0.40 11.49 -11.81
C LYS A 178 1.54 10.68 -12.40
N GLY A 179 1.22 9.57 -13.03
CA GLY A 179 2.21 8.76 -13.73
C GLY A 179 1.63 7.47 -14.28
N VAL A 180 2.53 6.58 -14.66
CA VAL A 180 2.23 5.28 -15.25
C VAL A 180 2.41 4.19 -14.21
N LEU A 181 1.42 3.30 -14.12
CA LEU A 181 1.50 2.05 -13.36
C LEU A 181 1.21 0.86 -14.29
N VAL A 182 1.96 -0.22 -14.12
CA VAL A 182 1.86 -1.43 -14.94
C VAL A 182 1.59 -2.66 -14.08
N GLY A 183 0.69 -3.51 -14.54
CA GLY A 183 0.32 -4.74 -13.83
C GLY A 183 -0.80 -5.52 -14.52
N ASN A 184 -1.41 -6.45 -13.80
CA ASN A 184 -2.64 -7.12 -14.21
C ASN A 184 -3.81 -6.70 -13.32
N ILE A 185 -5.02 -6.67 -13.87
CA ILE A 185 -6.24 -6.44 -13.08
C ILE A 185 -6.59 -7.73 -12.33
N LYS A 186 -6.51 -7.69 -10.99
CA LYS A 186 -6.77 -8.83 -10.10
C LYS A 186 -8.26 -8.99 -9.79
N SER A 187 -8.95 -7.87 -9.57
CA SER A 187 -10.37 -7.85 -9.24
C SER A 187 -10.99 -6.53 -9.68
N LEU A 188 -12.29 -6.55 -9.96
CA LEU A 188 -13.09 -5.42 -10.41
C LEU A 188 -14.48 -5.47 -9.75
N ASP A 189 -14.92 -4.37 -9.15
CA ASP A 189 -16.25 -4.19 -8.59
C ASP A 189 -16.95 -3.03 -9.33
N PRO A 190 -17.94 -3.33 -10.21
CA PRO A 190 -18.65 -2.30 -10.96
C PRO A 190 -19.61 -1.45 -10.13
N PHE A 191 -20.05 -1.94 -8.96
CA PHE A 191 -21.00 -1.21 -8.12
C PHE A 191 -20.29 -0.13 -7.32
N ASP A 192 -19.12 -0.46 -6.79
CA ASP A 192 -18.28 0.47 -6.06
C ASP A 192 -17.29 1.23 -6.96
N GLN A 193 -17.23 0.92 -8.26
CA GLN A 193 -16.28 1.47 -9.23
C GLN A 193 -14.81 1.33 -8.79
N THR A 194 -14.49 0.16 -8.22
CA THR A 194 -13.16 -0.14 -7.68
C THR A 194 -12.52 -1.32 -8.37
N PHE A 195 -11.19 -1.38 -8.32
CA PHE A 195 -10.40 -2.49 -8.83
C PHE A 195 -9.14 -2.71 -7.99
N VAL A 196 -8.42 -3.80 -8.26
CA VAL A 196 -7.09 -4.03 -7.69
C VAL A 196 -6.10 -4.30 -8.82
N LEU A 197 -5.06 -3.47 -8.91
CA LEU A 197 -3.92 -3.68 -9.80
C LEU A 197 -2.86 -4.52 -9.06
N ARG A 198 -2.43 -5.62 -9.67
CA ARG A 198 -1.25 -6.36 -9.21
C ARG A 198 -0.06 -6.04 -10.11
N THR A 199 0.95 -5.38 -9.56
CA THR A 199 2.17 -4.97 -10.29
C THR A 199 3.07 -6.16 -10.61
N TRP A 200 4.08 -5.93 -11.47
CA TRP A 200 5.12 -6.93 -11.75
C TRP A 200 5.93 -7.35 -10.52
N ALA A 201 6.12 -6.41 -9.58
CA ALA A 201 6.81 -6.67 -8.31
C ALA A 201 5.93 -7.44 -7.30
N GLY A 202 4.66 -7.69 -7.63
CA GLY A 202 3.70 -8.40 -6.78
C GLY A 202 2.94 -7.52 -5.79
N ASP A 203 3.18 -6.20 -5.78
CA ASP A 203 2.38 -5.27 -4.97
C ASP A 203 0.93 -5.23 -5.49
N GLU A 204 -0.03 -5.27 -4.56
CA GLU A 204 -1.46 -5.08 -4.83
C GLU A 204 -1.88 -3.67 -4.44
N ILE A 205 -2.37 -2.92 -5.43
CA ILE A 205 -2.74 -1.53 -5.30
C ILE A 205 -4.23 -1.41 -5.56
N PRO A 206 -5.05 -1.06 -4.54
CA PRO A 206 -6.45 -0.77 -4.74
C PRO A 206 -6.61 0.51 -5.56
N GLY A 207 -7.56 0.53 -6.47
CA GLY A 207 -7.86 1.65 -7.34
C GLY A 207 -9.34 1.92 -7.50
N GLU A 208 -9.65 3.12 -7.94
CA GLU A 208 -11.00 3.54 -8.36
C GLU A 208 -10.93 4.15 -9.77
N TYR A 209 -12.06 4.12 -10.48
CA TYR A 209 -12.19 4.71 -11.81
C TYR A 209 -13.49 5.52 -11.88
N SER A 210 -13.40 6.74 -12.41
CA SER A 210 -14.57 7.63 -12.52
C SER A 210 -15.30 7.50 -13.85
N ASP A 211 -14.59 7.16 -14.93
CA ASP A 211 -15.16 7.01 -16.27
C ASP A 211 -15.71 5.58 -16.48
N VAL A 212 -16.97 5.50 -16.90
CA VAL A 212 -17.65 4.25 -17.23
C VAL A 212 -16.95 3.48 -18.35
N SER A 213 -16.29 4.18 -19.30
CA SER A 213 -15.52 3.51 -20.36
C SER A 213 -14.40 2.62 -19.81
N ARG A 214 -13.80 3.03 -18.68
CA ARG A 214 -12.74 2.27 -17.99
C ARG A 214 -13.25 0.96 -17.43
N PHE A 215 -14.54 0.83 -17.12
CA PHE A 215 -15.08 -0.46 -16.71
C PHE A 215 -14.91 -1.51 -17.81
N GLU A 216 -15.25 -1.17 -19.06
CA GLU A 216 -15.15 -2.12 -20.18
C GLU A 216 -13.69 -2.53 -20.41
N ASP A 217 -12.77 -1.57 -20.42
CA ASP A 217 -11.33 -1.80 -20.56
C ASP A 217 -10.76 -2.71 -19.46
N LEU A 218 -11.05 -2.37 -18.19
CA LEU A 218 -10.59 -3.13 -17.02
C LEU A 218 -11.21 -4.53 -16.98
N HIS A 219 -12.47 -4.66 -17.41
CA HIS A 219 -13.16 -5.93 -17.46
C HIS A 219 -12.57 -6.85 -18.54
N GLU A 220 -12.24 -6.32 -19.73
CA GLU A 220 -11.61 -7.09 -20.80
C GLU A 220 -10.21 -7.59 -20.39
N ALA A 221 -9.43 -6.77 -19.70
CA ALA A 221 -8.09 -7.17 -19.24
C ALA A 221 -8.09 -8.12 -18.03
N MET A 222 -9.19 -8.18 -17.28
CA MET A 222 -9.32 -9.07 -16.13
C MET A 222 -9.53 -10.52 -16.58
N ASN A 223 -8.53 -11.36 -16.34
CA ASN A 223 -8.59 -12.79 -16.65
C ASN A 223 -7.97 -13.62 -15.52
N LEU A 224 -8.07 -14.94 -15.61
CA LEU A 224 -7.34 -15.85 -14.71
C LEU A 224 -5.85 -15.51 -14.73
N PRO A 225 -5.10 -15.66 -13.61
CA PRO A 225 -3.69 -15.26 -13.56
C PRO A 225 -2.80 -15.86 -14.65
N THR A 226 -3.19 -17.01 -15.19
CA THR A 226 -2.50 -17.64 -16.33
C THR A 226 -2.65 -16.84 -17.61
N ASP A 227 -3.76 -16.13 -17.82
CA ASP A 227 -4.14 -15.51 -19.09
C ASP A 227 -4.47 -14.01 -18.92
N ALA A 228 -4.09 -13.44 -17.77
CA ALA A 228 -4.28 -12.03 -17.46
C ALA A 228 -3.38 -11.18 -18.35
N ARG A 229 -3.99 -10.26 -19.09
CA ARG A 229 -3.26 -9.26 -19.89
C ARG A 229 -2.57 -8.28 -18.96
N TRP A 230 -1.43 -7.76 -19.43
CA TRP A 230 -0.82 -6.62 -18.77
C TRP A 230 -1.53 -5.36 -19.21
N VAL A 231 -1.61 -4.41 -18.29
CA VAL A 231 -2.20 -3.11 -18.53
C VAL A 231 -1.21 -2.03 -18.14
N ARG A 232 -1.22 -0.94 -18.90
CA ARG A 232 -0.51 0.30 -18.64
C ARG A 232 -1.55 1.36 -18.31
N LEU A 233 -1.52 1.87 -17.07
CA LEU A 233 -2.48 2.84 -16.55
C LEU A 233 -1.81 4.19 -16.36
N TRP A 234 -2.28 5.22 -17.04
CA TRP A 234 -1.97 6.60 -16.68
C TRP A 234 -2.98 7.04 -15.65
N CYS A 235 -2.50 7.34 -14.46
CA CYS A 235 -3.35 7.51 -13.31
C CYS A 235 -2.80 8.54 -12.33
N GLU A 236 -3.71 9.11 -11.54
CA GLU A 236 -3.37 9.80 -10.31
C GLU A 236 -3.36 8.78 -9.16
N TYR A 237 -2.29 8.74 -8.39
CA TYR A 237 -2.13 7.79 -7.30
C TYR A 237 -1.49 8.42 -6.07
N ALA A 238 -1.80 7.86 -4.91
CA ALA A 238 -1.26 8.26 -3.62
C ALA A 238 0.04 7.52 -3.31
N VAL A 239 1.07 8.28 -2.91
CA VAL A 239 2.38 7.73 -2.52
C VAL A 239 2.59 7.86 -1.03
N LYS A 240 2.93 6.74 -0.39
CA LYS A 240 3.40 6.72 0.99
C LYS A 240 4.92 6.68 1.02
N HIS A 241 5.53 7.76 1.49
CA HIS A 241 6.98 7.83 1.69
C HIS A 241 7.40 7.01 2.92
N GLY A 242 8.14 5.93 2.69
CA GLY A 242 8.76 5.12 3.73
C GLY A 242 10.22 5.52 3.96
N LYS A 243 10.82 5.06 5.08
CA LYS A 243 12.24 5.32 5.38
C LYS A 243 13.22 4.72 4.38
N ARG A 244 12.82 3.66 3.65
CA ARG A 244 13.68 2.94 2.68
C ARG A 244 13.22 3.10 1.24
N LYS A 245 11.91 3.05 0.99
CA LYS A 245 11.32 3.16 -0.33
C LYS A 245 9.95 3.85 -0.20
N SER A 246 9.63 4.69 -1.16
CA SER A 246 8.26 5.16 -1.38
C SER A 246 7.43 4.03 -1.99
N ARG A 247 6.15 3.92 -1.63
CA ARG A 247 5.25 2.92 -2.21
C ARG A 247 3.93 3.55 -2.59
N VAL A 248 3.42 3.19 -3.76
CA VAL A 248 2.07 3.53 -4.18
C VAL A 248 1.08 2.75 -3.32
N VAL A 249 0.08 3.42 -2.76
CA VAL A 249 -0.88 2.78 -1.84
C VAL A 249 -2.31 2.80 -2.34
N ARG A 250 -2.66 3.69 -3.27
CA ARG A 250 -3.99 3.78 -3.86
C ARG A 250 -3.93 4.47 -5.22
N ILE A 251 -4.74 4.01 -6.16
CA ILE A 251 -5.03 4.71 -7.42
C ILE A 251 -6.35 5.46 -7.25
N HIS A 252 -6.38 6.76 -7.54
CA HIS A 252 -7.56 7.61 -7.37
C HIS A 252 -8.38 7.78 -8.65
N ASP A 253 -7.71 7.74 -9.80
CA ASP A 253 -8.41 7.80 -11.07
C ASP A 253 -7.52 7.24 -12.19
N VAL A 254 -8.15 6.72 -13.24
CA VAL A 254 -7.47 6.19 -14.42
C VAL A 254 -7.81 7.08 -15.61
N GLU A 255 -6.84 7.89 -16.04
CA GLU A 255 -6.98 8.80 -17.17
C GLU A 255 -6.89 8.05 -18.50
N ASN A 256 -5.90 7.17 -18.63
CA ASN A 256 -5.70 6.38 -19.83
C ASN A 256 -5.39 4.93 -19.50
N PHE A 257 -5.78 4.05 -20.43
CA PHE A 257 -5.67 2.61 -20.34
C PHE A 257 -5.12 2.07 -21.65
N GLU A 258 -4.11 1.23 -21.55
CA GLU A 258 -3.69 0.36 -22.62
C GLU A 258 -3.53 -1.06 -22.10
N SER A 259 -3.79 -2.04 -22.97
CA SER A 259 -3.50 -3.44 -22.67
C SER A 259 -2.49 -3.97 -23.68
N PHE A 260 -1.60 -4.84 -23.20
CA PHE A 260 -0.60 -5.49 -24.02
C PHE A 260 -0.35 -6.91 -23.50
N ASP A 261 -0.04 -7.80 -24.42
CA ASP A 261 0.38 -9.15 -24.07
C ASP A 261 1.86 -9.14 -23.75
N VAL A 262 2.23 -9.76 -22.64
CA VAL A 262 3.61 -10.08 -22.33
C VAL A 262 3.75 -11.59 -22.38
N GLN A 263 4.65 -12.10 -23.23
CA GLN A 263 4.83 -13.55 -23.39
C GLN A 263 5.12 -14.22 -22.05
N LYS A 264 4.52 -15.39 -21.80
CA LYS A 264 4.77 -16.17 -20.58
C LYS A 264 6.23 -16.63 -20.57
N GLY A 265 7.03 -16.17 -19.60
CA GLY A 265 8.43 -16.56 -19.45
C GLY A 265 9.20 -15.61 -18.54
N PRO A 266 10.48 -15.90 -18.25
CA PRO A 266 11.31 -15.07 -17.37
C PRO A 266 11.43 -13.61 -17.82
N LEU A 267 11.42 -13.38 -19.14
CA LEU A 267 11.56 -12.07 -19.79
C LEU A 267 10.30 -11.20 -19.72
N SER A 268 9.18 -11.75 -19.20
CA SER A 268 7.94 -10.98 -19.09
C SER A 268 8.02 -9.87 -18.05
N VAL A 269 8.81 -10.12 -17.01
CA VAL A 269 9.05 -9.14 -15.94
C VAL A 269 9.85 -7.97 -16.48
N ASP A 270 10.86 -8.24 -17.30
CA ASP A 270 11.73 -7.21 -17.88
C ASP A 270 10.93 -6.26 -18.77
N LEU A 271 10.09 -6.77 -19.68
CA LEU A 271 9.25 -5.92 -20.53
C LEU A 271 8.19 -5.13 -19.73
N ALA A 272 7.64 -5.72 -18.67
CA ALA A 272 6.71 -5.02 -17.79
C ALA A 272 7.40 -3.93 -16.96
N GLU A 273 8.66 -4.15 -16.57
CA GLU A 273 9.50 -3.15 -15.91
C GLU A 273 9.75 -1.96 -16.85
N LEU A 274 10.14 -2.22 -18.11
CA LEU A 274 10.30 -1.20 -19.15
C LEU A 274 9.02 -0.37 -19.34
N ALA A 275 7.87 -1.02 -19.46
CA ALA A 275 6.57 -0.35 -19.60
C ALA A 275 6.20 0.51 -18.38
N SER A 276 6.79 0.24 -17.21
CA SER A 276 6.51 0.94 -15.94
C SER A 276 7.38 2.20 -15.73
N LEU A 277 8.36 2.44 -16.61
CA LEU A 277 9.20 3.62 -16.55
C LEU A 277 8.37 4.88 -16.81
N ASN A 278 8.47 5.81 -15.86
CA ASN A 278 7.85 7.13 -15.97
C ASN A 278 8.84 8.10 -16.64
N ALA A 279 8.34 9.18 -17.23
CA ALA A 279 9.19 10.23 -17.77
C ALA A 279 10.17 10.75 -16.70
N GLY A 280 11.42 10.97 -17.10
CA GLY A 280 12.53 11.37 -16.24
C GLY A 280 13.19 10.23 -15.47
N TRP A 281 13.01 8.96 -15.88
CA TRP A 281 13.60 7.81 -15.19
C TRP A 281 15.13 7.80 -15.20
N LEU A 282 15.76 8.44 -16.19
CA LEU A 282 17.21 8.61 -16.29
C LEU A 282 17.59 10.05 -15.89
N ASP A 283 17.80 10.27 -14.59
CA ASP A 283 18.22 11.56 -14.02
C ASP A 283 17.39 12.78 -14.47
N GLY A 284 16.13 12.57 -14.87
CA GLY A 284 15.22 13.59 -15.37
C GLY A 284 15.08 13.66 -16.90
N ASP A 285 15.91 12.96 -17.67
CA ASP A 285 15.94 13.05 -19.14
C ASP A 285 15.18 11.92 -19.85
N GLY A 286 15.20 10.70 -19.31
CA GLY A 286 14.66 9.51 -20.00
C GLY A 286 13.15 9.56 -20.29
N GLU A 287 12.77 9.29 -21.54
CA GLU A 287 11.36 9.28 -21.98
C GLU A 287 10.62 7.99 -21.59
N ILE A 288 9.29 8.03 -21.63
CA ILE A 288 8.45 6.84 -21.46
C ILE A 288 8.67 5.93 -22.67
N ILE A 289 8.82 4.63 -22.46
CA ILE A 289 8.90 3.69 -23.56
C ILE A 289 7.49 3.43 -24.12
N GLU A 290 7.31 3.65 -25.42
CA GLU A 290 6.04 3.37 -26.07
C GLU A 290 5.78 1.87 -26.22
N LEU A 291 4.51 1.47 -26.31
CA LEU A 291 4.17 0.05 -26.47
C LEU A 291 4.72 -0.57 -27.77
N PRO A 292 4.72 0.09 -28.94
CA PRO A 292 5.17 -0.57 -30.17
C PRO A 292 6.62 -1.12 -30.11
N PRO A 293 7.62 -0.40 -29.60
CA PRO A 293 8.96 -0.98 -29.33
C PRO A 293 8.95 -2.18 -28.37
N ILE A 294 8.15 -2.13 -27.30
CA ILE A 294 8.02 -3.22 -26.32
C ILE A 294 7.41 -4.47 -26.98
N GLU A 295 6.36 -4.28 -27.78
CA GLU A 295 5.71 -5.36 -28.54
C GLU A 295 6.63 -5.94 -29.60
N PHE A 296 7.41 -5.09 -30.29
CA PHE A 296 8.41 -5.56 -31.24
C PHE A 296 9.46 -6.44 -30.54
N ALA A 297 9.99 -6.00 -29.40
CA ALA A 297 10.96 -6.76 -28.62
C ALA A 297 10.36 -8.11 -28.17
N ARG A 298 9.13 -8.11 -27.67
CA ARG A 298 8.37 -9.33 -27.33
C ARG A 298 8.30 -10.30 -28.50
N ASP A 299 7.88 -9.81 -29.67
CA ASP A 299 7.64 -10.66 -30.83
C ASP A 299 8.96 -11.20 -31.41
N LEU A 300 10.02 -10.39 -31.42
CA LEU A 300 11.36 -10.84 -31.77
C LEU A 300 11.84 -11.93 -30.82
N MET A 301 11.75 -11.73 -29.50
CA MET A 301 12.15 -12.74 -28.51
C MET A 301 11.41 -14.06 -28.69
N GLY A 302 10.10 -14.01 -29.00
CA GLY A 302 9.30 -15.19 -29.35
C GLY A 302 9.80 -15.90 -30.60
N ALA A 303 10.13 -15.15 -31.65
CA ALA A 303 10.70 -15.70 -32.88
C ALA A 303 12.07 -16.38 -32.60
N LEU A 304 12.93 -15.73 -31.84
CA LEU A 304 14.23 -16.28 -31.45
C LEU A 304 14.10 -17.55 -30.60
N GLN A 305 13.11 -17.58 -29.69
CA GLN A 305 12.84 -18.76 -28.87
C GLN A 305 12.36 -19.95 -29.73
N ALA A 306 11.48 -19.70 -30.70
CA ALA A 306 11.00 -20.73 -31.62
C ALA A 306 12.15 -21.33 -32.44
N GLU A 307 13.15 -20.51 -32.79
CA GLU A 307 14.37 -20.92 -33.47
C GLU A 307 15.47 -21.48 -32.55
N ARG A 308 15.24 -21.50 -31.24
CA ARG A 308 16.21 -21.91 -30.20
C ARG A 308 17.49 -21.08 -30.20
N LEU A 309 17.39 -19.80 -30.55
CA LEU A 309 18.49 -18.85 -30.48
C LEU A 309 18.62 -18.26 -29.05
N PRO A 310 19.83 -17.83 -28.66
CA PRO A 310 20.05 -17.12 -27.39
C PRO A 310 19.15 -15.89 -27.26
N GLN A 311 18.60 -15.68 -26.06
CA GLN A 311 17.79 -14.49 -25.76
C GLN A 311 18.68 -13.29 -25.45
N PRO A 312 18.29 -12.07 -25.86
CA PRO A 312 19.02 -10.85 -25.53
C PRO A 312 18.77 -10.43 -24.08
N ALA A 313 19.65 -9.59 -23.55
CA ALA A 313 19.28 -8.66 -22.48
C ALA A 313 18.51 -7.48 -23.08
N VAL A 314 17.52 -6.95 -22.37
CA VAL A 314 16.66 -5.87 -22.87
C VAL A 314 16.82 -4.64 -21.99
N PHE A 315 17.00 -3.48 -22.61
CA PHE A 315 17.25 -2.20 -21.95
C PHE A 315 16.39 -1.10 -22.57
N PRO A 316 16.04 -0.05 -21.79
CA PRO A 316 15.42 1.15 -22.33
C PRO A 316 16.43 2.00 -23.09
N THR A 317 15.96 2.76 -24.09
CA THR A 317 16.72 3.89 -24.65
C THR A 317 16.25 5.21 -24.03
N GLU A 318 17.11 6.24 -24.07
CA GLU A 318 16.77 7.57 -23.54
C GLU A 318 15.56 8.19 -24.26
N GLU A 319 15.43 7.91 -25.57
CA GLU A 319 14.38 8.44 -26.46
C GLU A 319 13.07 7.62 -26.39
N GLY A 320 12.92 6.68 -25.46
CA GLY A 320 11.66 5.92 -25.30
C GLY A 320 11.54 4.70 -26.22
N GLY A 321 12.66 4.19 -26.71
CA GLY A 321 12.78 2.94 -27.46
C GLY A 321 13.25 1.76 -26.60
N VAL A 322 13.59 0.66 -27.27
CA VAL A 322 14.08 -0.58 -26.66
C VAL A 322 15.36 -1.05 -27.35
N GLN A 323 16.38 -1.37 -26.55
CA GLN A 323 17.63 -1.95 -27.01
C GLN A 323 17.76 -3.40 -26.53
N MET A 324 18.07 -4.30 -27.47
CA MET A 324 18.28 -5.72 -27.22
C MET A 324 19.72 -6.09 -27.51
N GLU A 325 20.42 -6.62 -26.52
CA GLU A 325 21.86 -6.89 -26.59
C GLU A 325 22.22 -8.35 -26.40
N TRP A 326 23.19 -8.82 -27.21
CA TRP A 326 23.94 -10.05 -27.01
C TRP A 326 25.39 -9.69 -26.81
N LEU A 327 25.90 -9.96 -25.61
CA LEU A 327 27.28 -9.66 -25.26
C LEU A 327 28.03 -10.92 -24.85
N SER A 328 29.23 -11.06 -25.40
CA SER A 328 30.22 -12.06 -25.02
C SER A 328 31.61 -11.42 -24.97
N GLN A 329 32.65 -12.17 -24.62
CA GLN A 329 34.02 -11.64 -24.55
C GLN A 329 34.56 -11.13 -25.89
N GLN A 330 34.08 -11.67 -27.02
CA GLN A 330 34.62 -11.38 -28.36
C GLN A 330 33.58 -10.83 -29.32
N ARG A 331 32.29 -10.88 -28.96
CA ARG A 331 31.20 -10.41 -29.80
C ARG A 331 30.24 -9.53 -29.05
N HIS A 332 29.81 -8.48 -29.72
CA HIS A 332 28.74 -7.59 -29.26
C HIS A 332 27.77 -7.39 -30.42
N MET A 333 26.49 -7.67 -30.17
CA MET A 333 25.42 -7.37 -31.09
C MET A 333 24.32 -6.61 -30.35
N ALA A 334 23.82 -5.57 -30.99
CA ALA A 334 22.73 -4.75 -30.46
C ALA A 334 21.69 -4.53 -31.56
N ILE A 335 20.42 -4.63 -31.17
CA ILE A 335 19.28 -4.22 -31.98
C ILE A 335 18.55 -3.13 -31.21
N THR A 336 18.52 -1.93 -31.76
CA THR A 336 17.81 -0.78 -31.20
C THR A 336 16.54 -0.55 -31.99
N VAL A 337 15.41 -0.41 -31.29
CA VAL A 337 14.09 -0.13 -31.84
C VAL A 337 13.63 1.19 -31.27
N GLU A 338 13.58 2.21 -32.11
CA GLU A 338 13.15 3.56 -31.73
C GLU A 338 11.61 3.65 -31.61
N PRO A 339 11.06 4.71 -30.99
CA PRO A 339 9.62 4.88 -30.81
C PRO A 339 8.81 4.81 -32.11
N ASP A 340 9.39 5.26 -33.23
CA ASP A 340 8.78 5.24 -34.55
C ASP A 340 8.95 3.90 -35.30
N LEU A 341 9.50 2.89 -34.62
CA LEU A 341 9.86 1.58 -35.14
C LEU A 341 10.99 1.60 -36.19
N ALA A 342 11.79 2.67 -36.26
CA ALA A 342 13.09 2.59 -36.90
C ALA A 342 13.97 1.57 -36.16
N ILE A 343 14.66 0.72 -36.91
CA ILE A 343 15.49 -0.35 -36.35
C ILE A 343 16.92 -0.12 -36.80
N GLU A 344 17.82 -0.04 -35.83
CA GLU A 344 19.26 -0.05 -36.05
C GLU A 344 19.85 -1.36 -35.52
N ALA A 345 20.61 -2.03 -36.36
CA ALA A 345 21.29 -3.28 -36.03
C ALA A 345 22.79 -3.11 -36.12
N PHE A 346 23.48 -3.47 -35.05
CA PHE A 346 24.93 -3.42 -34.95
C PHE A 346 25.46 -4.79 -34.56
N ALA A 347 26.53 -5.22 -35.23
CA ALA A 347 27.30 -6.40 -34.82
C ALA A 347 28.80 -6.12 -34.91
N LEU A 348 29.53 -6.61 -33.91
CA LEU A 348 30.98 -6.56 -33.80
C LEU A 348 31.50 -7.95 -33.44
N ASP A 349 32.46 -8.44 -34.22
CA ASP A 349 33.30 -9.59 -33.88
C ASP A 349 34.76 -9.11 -33.79
N ALA A 350 35.25 -9.01 -32.55
CA ALA A 350 36.60 -8.56 -32.27
C ALA A 350 37.67 -9.56 -32.72
N SER A 351 37.34 -10.86 -32.78
CA SER A 351 38.28 -11.91 -33.20
C SER A 351 38.53 -11.90 -34.71
N ALA A 352 37.51 -11.50 -35.48
CA ALA A 352 37.58 -11.40 -36.93
C ALA A 352 37.79 -9.97 -37.44
N GLU A 353 37.89 -8.98 -36.54
CA GLU A 353 37.91 -7.54 -36.84
C GLU A 353 36.75 -7.11 -37.76
N ARG A 354 35.57 -7.72 -37.59
CA ARG A 354 34.38 -7.44 -38.40
C ARG A 354 33.39 -6.56 -37.65
N ARG A 355 32.85 -5.58 -38.36
CA ARG A 355 31.75 -4.73 -37.91
C ARG A 355 30.70 -4.65 -39.01
N GLU A 356 29.44 -4.87 -38.66
CA GLU A 356 28.28 -4.66 -39.53
C GLU A 356 27.33 -3.64 -38.89
N LEU A 357 26.79 -2.75 -39.72
CA LEU A 357 25.67 -1.86 -39.40
C LEU A 357 24.60 -2.10 -40.45
N ALA A 358 23.35 -2.27 -40.01
CA ALA A 358 22.22 -2.49 -40.89
C ALA A 358 20.95 -1.86 -40.32
N ASN A 359 19.99 -1.53 -41.18
CA ASN A 359 18.68 -1.02 -40.78
C ASN A 359 17.60 -2.00 -41.26
N PRO A 360 17.49 -3.20 -40.65
CA PRO A 360 16.55 -4.23 -41.06
C PRO A 360 15.10 -3.74 -40.88
N VAL A 361 14.19 -4.19 -41.74
CA VAL A 361 12.77 -3.84 -41.63
C VAL A 361 11.97 -5.07 -41.23
N GLY A 362 11.36 -5.01 -40.05
CA GLY A 362 10.50 -6.05 -39.50
C GLY A 362 11.24 -7.23 -38.87
N ILE A 363 10.48 -8.05 -38.13
CA ILE A 363 11.01 -9.13 -37.29
C ILE A 363 11.83 -10.15 -38.10
N ALA A 364 11.37 -10.54 -39.29
CA ALA A 364 12.06 -11.55 -40.10
C ALA A 364 13.49 -11.12 -40.49
N ALA A 365 13.65 -9.85 -40.91
CA ALA A 365 14.96 -9.32 -41.28
C ALA A 365 15.89 -9.20 -40.07
N VAL A 366 15.35 -8.84 -38.90
CA VAL A 366 16.11 -8.82 -37.64
C VAL A 366 16.50 -10.23 -37.21
N SER A 367 15.59 -11.20 -37.22
CA SER A 367 15.91 -12.60 -36.90
C SER A 367 16.98 -13.17 -37.83
N ASP A 368 16.93 -12.86 -39.12
CA ASP A 368 17.98 -13.25 -40.07
C ASP A 368 19.33 -12.58 -39.75
N PHE A 369 19.33 -11.30 -39.37
CA PHE A 369 20.54 -10.60 -38.92
C PHE A 369 21.14 -11.28 -37.67
N VAL A 370 20.31 -11.54 -36.67
CA VAL A 370 20.67 -12.22 -35.41
C VAL A 370 21.23 -13.61 -35.69
N ARG A 371 20.55 -14.40 -36.53
CA ARG A 371 20.96 -15.77 -36.88
C ARG A 371 22.34 -15.80 -37.54
N ARG A 372 22.62 -14.86 -38.46
CA ARG A 372 23.92 -14.74 -39.13
C ARG A 372 25.06 -14.49 -38.14
N HIS A 373 24.83 -13.72 -37.08
CA HIS A 373 25.89 -13.28 -36.17
C HIS A 373 26.01 -14.12 -34.89
N LEU A 374 24.99 -14.94 -34.56
CA LEU A 374 25.03 -15.85 -33.40
C LEU A 374 25.43 -17.29 -33.73
N ASN A 375 25.29 -17.74 -34.98
CA ASN A 375 25.60 -19.13 -35.38
C ASN A 375 26.97 -19.33 -36.06
N ASP A 376 27.70 -18.25 -36.34
CA ASP A 376 29.14 -18.31 -36.66
C ASP A 376 29.97 -18.42 -35.37
#